data_AF-A0A7W6HBS8-F1
#
_entry.id   AF-A0A7W6HBS8-F1
#
_cell.length_a   1.000
_cell.length_b   1.000
_cell.length_c   1.000
_cell.angle_alpha   90.00
_cell.angle_beta   90.00
_cell.angle_gamma   90.00
#
_symmetry.space_group_name_H-M   'P 1'
#
loop_
_entity.id
_entity.type
_entity.pdbx_description
1 polymer ?
#
loop_
_entity_poly.entity_id
_entity_poly.type
_entity_poly.pdbx_seq_one_letter_code
_entity_poly.pdbx_strand_id
1 'polypeptide(L)'
;MADIVNLRRARKDRRRLAAERQAEDNRVRHGMPKALRQAARVETARQARALDGAALLHENGGGPMSTADPARPEDDAAADKPPPP
;
A
#
# COMPACT_ATOMS: atom_id res chain seq x y z
N MET A 1 -2.19 55.31 -7.56
CA MET A 1 -2.97 54.76 -6.42
C MET A 1 -2.09 53.70 -5.77
N ALA A 2 -1.78 53.79 -4.48
CA ALA A 2 -1.02 52.74 -3.79
C ALA A 2 -2.01 51.89 -2.98
N ASP A 3 -2.03 50.58 -3.20
CA ASP A 3 -2.85 49.66 -2.41
C ASP A 3 -2.25 49.50 -1.01
N ILE A 4 -2.87 50.14 -0.04
CA ILE A 4 -2.46 50.05 1.37
C ILE A 4 -3.00 48.73 1.92
N VAL A 5 -2.17 47.69 1.87
CA VAL A 5 -2.52 46.38 2.42
C VAL A 5 -2.29 46.34 3.92
N ASN A 6 -3.31 45.94 4.68
CA ASN A 6 -3.17 45.74 6.12
C ASN A 6 -2.41 44.44 6.42
N LEU A 7 -1.13 44.57 6.74
CA LEU A 7 -0.25 43.45 7.06
C LEU A 7 -0.70 42.62 8.27
N ARG A 8 -1.44 43.21 9.23
CA ARG A 8 -2.00 42.46 10.38
C ARG A 8 -3.05 41.46 9.90
N ARG A 9 -3.93 41.88 9.00
CA ARG A 9 -4.96 41.01 8.41
C ARG A 9 -4.32 39.91 7.57
N ALA A 10 -3.38 40.27 6.69
CA ALA A 10 -2.64 39.29 5.88
C ALA A 10 -1.91 38.23 6.73
N ARG A 11 -1.28 38.63 7.85
CA ARG A 11 -0.64 37.68 8.78
C ARG A 11 -1.65 36.79 9.50
N LYS A 12 -2.82 37.31 9.85
CA LYS A 12 -3.90 36.53 10.48
C LYS A 12 -4.44 35.47 9.52
N ASP A 13 -4.65 35.85 8.26
CA ASP A 13 -5.15 34.96 7.23
C ASP A 13 -4.15 33.84 6.93
N ARG A 14 -2.85 34.16 6.83
CA ARG A 14 -1.78 33.14 6.73
C ARG A 14 -1.77 32.15 7.89
N ARG A 15 -1.94 32.63 9.13
CA ARG A 15 -1.99 31.76 10.32
C ARG A 15 -3.21 30.86 10.31
N ARG A 16 -4.38 31.38 9.92
CA ARG A 16 -5.60 30.60 9.79
C ARG A 16 -5.42 29.48 8.75
N LEU A 17 -4.90 29.81 7.57
CA LEU A 17 -4.65 28.85 6.50
C LEU A 17 -3.67 27.74 6.93
N ALA A 18 -2.61 28.10 7.67
CA ALA A 18 -1.67 27.12 8.21
C ALA A 18 -2.33 26.17 9.22
N ALA A 19 -3.19 26.69 10.09
CA ALA A 19 -3.93 25.88 11.06
C ALA A 19 -4.94 24.92 10.40
N GLU A 20 -5.61 25.37 9.33
CA GLU A 20 -6.54 24.54 8.55
C GLU A 20 -5.81 23.37 7.88
N ARG A 21 -4.67 23.64 7.23
CA ARG A 21 -3.81 22.59 6.64
C ARG A 21 -3.33 21.58 7.68
N GLN A 22 -2.87 22.06 8.84
CA GLN A 22 -2.47 21.18 9.94
C GLN A 22 -3.65 20.33 10.45
N ALA A 23 -4.85 20.89 10.52
CA ALA A 23 -6.05 20.15 10.92
C ALA A 23 -6.42 19.08 9.89
N GLU A 24 -6.31 19.36 8.59
CA GLU A 24 -6.49 18.38 7.53
C GLU A 24 -5.45 17.26 7.61
N ASP A 25 -4.17 17.61 7.73
CA ASP A 25 -3.09 16.63 7.94
C ASP A 25 -3.33 15.77 9.17
N ASN A 26 -3.79 16.38 10.27
CA ASN A 26 -4.10 15.67 11.50
C ASN A 26 -5.36 14.80 11.35
N ARG A 27 -6.36 15.20 10.57
CA ARG A 27 -7.51 14.33 10.25
C ARG A 27 -7.07 13.15 9.39
N VAL A 28 -6.16 13.33 8.45
CA VAL A 28 -5.62 12.22 7.64
C VAL A 28 -4.77 11.29 8.51
N ARG A 29 -3.86 11.85 9.32
CA ARG A 29 -2.92 11.09 10.17
C ARG A 29 -3.57 10.46 11.40
N HIS A 30 -4.59 11.10 11.95
CA HIS A 30 -5.19 10.74 13.24
C HIS A 30 -6.69 10.51 13.17
N GLY A 31 -7.32 10.63 12.00
CA GLY A 31 -8.75 10.36 11.79
C GLY A 31 -9.15 8.91 12.02
N MET A 32 -8.19 8.00 12.21
CA MET A 32 -8.48 6.67 12.71
C MET A 32 -8.66 6.71 14.24
N PRO A 33 -9.86 6.35 14.77
CA PRO A 33 -10.11 6.18 16.19
C PRO A 33 -9.04 5.32 16.86
N LYS A 34 -8.69 5.66 18.11
CA LYS A 34 -7.67 4.94 18.88
C LYS A 34 -7.94 3.43 18.97
N ALA A 35 -9.22 3.05 19.10
CA ALA A 35 -9.66 1.65 19.12
C ALA A 35 -9.34 0.92 17.80
N LEU A 36 -9.66 1.52 16.66
CA LEU A 36 -9.36 0.94 15.34
C LEU A 36 -7.86 0.85 15.08
N ARG A 37 -7.09 1.87 15.48
CA ARG A 37 -5.63 1.85 15.39
C ARG A 37 -5.01 0.72 16.23
N GLN A 38 -5.55 0.49 17.43
CA GLN A 38 -5.07 -0.57 18.31
C GLN A 38 -5.43 -1.96 17.76
N ALA A 39 -6.65 -2.14 17.26
CA ALA A 39 -7.07 -3.38 16.61
C ALA A 39 -6.17 -3.70 15.41
N ALA A 40 -5.92 -2.73 14.53
CA ALA A 40 -5.02 -2.89 13.39
C ALA A 40 -3.61 -3.31 13.82
N ARG A 41 -3.05 -2.70 14.87
CA ARG A 41 -1.73 -3.09 15.42
C ARG A 41 -1.68 -4.52 15.93
N VAL A 42 -2.74 -4.96 16.61
CA VAL A 42 -2.85 -6.33 17.12
C VAL A 42 -2.93 -7.32 15.96
N GLU A 43 -3.73 -7.01 14.94
CA GLU A 43 -3.83 -7.85 13.73
C GLU A 43 -2.50 -7.94 12.98
N THR A 44 -1.80 -6.82 12.77
CA THR A 44 -0.47 -6.83 12.15
C THR A 44 0.54 -7.64 12.96
N ALA A 45 0.51 -7.54 14.29
CA ALA A 45 1.41 -8.31 15.17
C ALA A 45 1.06 -9.80 15.21
N ARG A 46 -0.21 -10.17 15.00
CA ARG A 46 -0.62 -11.57 14.84
C ARG A 46 -0.14 -12.12 13.50
N GLN A 47 -0.32 -11.36 12.42
CA GLN A 47 0.14 -11.74 11.08
C GLN A 47 1.67 -11.90 11.04
N ALA A 48 2.42 -10.96 11.61
CA ALA A 48 3.89 -11.05 11.70
C ALA A 48 4.33 -12.35 12.41
N ARG A 49 3.75 -12.64 13.58
CA ARG A 49 4.05 -13.89 14.31
C ARG A 49 3.69 -15.16 13.53
N ALA A 50 2.61 -15.13 12.75
CA ALA A 50 2.24 -16.26 11.90
C ALA A 50 3.24 -16.48 10.76
N LEU A 51 3.71 -15.39 10.13
CA LEU A 51 4.74 -15.43 9.09
C LEU A 51 6.09 -15.88 9.66
N ASP A 52 6.49 -15.34 10.81
CA ASP A 52 7.73 -15.72 11.48
C ASP A 52 7.69 -17.22 11.82
N GLY A 53 6.60 -17.72 12.41
CA GLY A 53 6.43 -19.15 12.68
C GLY A 53 6.49 -20.02 11.41
N ALA A 54 5.92 -19.56 10.30
CA ALA A 54 5.99 -20.26 9.02
C ALA A 54 7.43 -20.25 8.43
N ALA A 55 8.17 -19.15 8.59
CA ALA A 55 9.57 -19.06 8.20
C ALA A 55 10.46 -19.98 9.05
N LEU A 56 10.23 -20.03 10.37
CA LEU A 56 10.92 -20.93 11.30
C LEU A 56 10.65 -22.41 10.96
N LEU A 57 9.45 -22.75 10.48
CA LEU A 57 9.13 -24.11 10.02
C LEU A 57 9.84 -24.44 8.70
N HIS A 58 9.98 -23.47 7.80
CA HIS A 58 10.71 -23.63 6.54
C HIS A 58 12.22 -23.82 6.75
N GLU A 59 12.83 -23.13 7.72
CA GLU A 59 14.26 -23.28 8.02
C GLU A 59 14.59 -24.52 8.87
N ASN A 60 13.70 -24.96 9.77
CA ASN A 60 13.95 -26.09 10.68
C ASN A 60 13.36 -27.43 10.18
N GLY A 61 12.58 -27.45 9.10
CA GLY A 61 11.88 -28.64 8.63
C GLY A 61 11.78 -28.71 7.10
N GLY A 62 12.83 -29.23 6.46
CA GLY A 62 12.78 -29.87 5.14
C GLY A 62 12.21 -29.02 4.00
N GLY A 63 13.08 -28.33 3.26
CA GLY A 63 12.69 -27.80 1.97
C GLY A 63 12.21 -28.91 1.03
N PRO A 64 11.16 -28.73 0.22
CA PRO A 64 10.98 -29.56 -0.94
C PRO A 64 11.88 -29.03 -2.06
N MET A 65 12.77 -29.90 -2.53
CA MET A 65 13.22 -29.86 -3.91
C MET A 65 12.01 -29.70 -4.84
N SER A 66 12.14 -28.74 -5.76
CA SER A 66 11.50 -28.64 -7.08
C SER A 66 10.49 -29.75 -7.43
N THR A 67 9.26 -29.35 -7.73
CA THR A 67 8.55 -29.99 -8.84
C THR A 67 8.50 -28.97 -9.96
N ALA A 68 9.11 -29.36 -11.08
CA ALA A 68 9.03 -28.69 -12.35
C ALA A 68 7.58 -28.29 -12.64
N ASP A 69 7.39 -27.11 -13.21
CA ASP A 69 6.18 -26.78 -13.97
C ASP A 69 6.23 -27.64 -15.25
N PRO A 70 5.43 -28.70 -15.41
CA PRO A 70 5.37 -29.42 -16.67
C PRO A 70 4.26 -28.80 -17.51
N ALA A 71 4.68 -28.25 -18.65
CA ALA A 71 3.83 -27.80 -19.74
C ALA A 71 3.03 -26.52 -19.51
N ARG A 72 3.66 -25.39 -19.87
CA ARG A 72 3.00 -24.50 -20.84
C ARG A 72 2.77 -25.34 -22.11
N PRO A 73 1.54 -25.56 -22.58
CA PRO A 73 1.36 -25.87 -23.99
C PRO A 73 1.81 -24.63 -24.76
N GLU A 74 3.02 -24.71 -25.31
CA GLU A 74 3.34 -24.03 -26.55
C GLU A 74 2.35 -24.60 -27.56
N ASP A 75 1.17 -23.99 -27.68
CA ASP A 75 0.25 -24.31 -28.77
C ASP A 75 0.94 -23.83 -30.06
N ASP A 76 1.45 -24.84 -30.76
CA ASP A 76 2.17 -24.81 -32.01
C ASP A 76 1.73 -23.68 -32.95
N ALA A 77 2.66 -22.77 -33.21
CA ALA A 77 2.71 -22.08 -34.48
C ALA A 77 3.06 -23.08 -35.59
N ALA A 78 2.10 -23.84 -36.10
CA ALA A 78 2.16 -24.42 -37.45
C ALA A 78 0.80 -24.96 -37.93
N ALA A 79 0.45 -24.53 -39.14
CA ALA A 79 -0.44 -25.20 -40.11
C ALA A 79 -1.96 -25.04 -39.95
N ASP A 80 -2.46 -23.82 -40.21
CA ASP A 80 -3.72 -23.69 -40.96
C ASP A 80 -3.46 -23.04 -42.33
N LYS A 81 -2.99 -23.86 -43.25
CA LYS A 81 -3.16 -23.61 -44.68
C LYS A 81 -3.64 -24.89 -45.35
N PRO A 82 -4.94 -25.03 -45.63
CA PRO A 82 -5.44 -26.01 -46.58
C PRO A 82 -5.30 -25.49 -48.04
N PRO A 83 -5.35 -26.41 -49.03
CA PRO A 83 -4.77 -26.26 -50.37
C PRO A 83 -5.81 -25.73 -51.41
N PRO A 84 -5.49 -25.64 -52.73
CA PRO A 84 -6.05 -24.66 -53.67
C PRO A 84 -7.41 -25.05 -54.27
N PRO A 85 -8.05 -24.11 -54.97
CA PRO A 85 -8.31 -24.28 -56.42
C PRO A 85 -7.57 -23.29 -57.31
#